data_AF-A0ABC9HBV1-F1
#
_entry.id   AF-A0ABC9HBV1-F1
#
_cell.length_a   1.000
_cell.length_b   1.000
_cell.length_c   1.000
_cell.angle_alpha   90.00
_cell.angle_beta   90.00
_cell.angle_gamma   90.00
#
_symmetry.space_group_name_H-M   'P 1'
#
loop_
_entity.id
_entity.type
_entity.pdbx_description
1 polymer ?
#
loop_
_entity_poly.entity_id
_entity_poly.type
_entity_poly.pdbx_seq_one_letter_code
_entity_poly.pdbx_strand_id
1 'polypeptide(L)'
;MMHGRNNGKKIMAVRIVKHAMEIIHLLTDANPIQIIVDAIINSGPREDATRIGSAGVVRRQAVDISPLRRVNQAIYLLTTGARESAFRNIKTIAECLADELINAAKGSSNSYAIKKKDEIERVAKANR
;
A
#
# COMPACT_ATOMS: atom_id res chain seq x y z
N MET A 1 1.52 12.44 0.97
CA MET A 1 1.03 13.66 0.30
C MET A 1 1.66 13.74 -1.07
N MET A 2 0.92 13.44 -2.12
CA MET A 2 1.41 13.45 -3.50
C MET A 2 0.47 14.28 -4.38
N HIS A 3 0.99 14.70 -5.54
CA HIS A 3 0.31 15.45 -6.61
C HIS A 3 -0.15 16.87 -6.25
N GLY A 4 0.46 17.87 -6.92
CA GLY A 4 -0.02 19.24 -7.04
C GLY A 4 -0.18 19.98 -5.71
N ARG A 5 -1.41 20.41 -5.41
CA ARG A 5 -1.77 21.33 -4.31
C ARG A 5 -1.49 20.82 -2.90
N ASN A 6 -1.29 19.51 -2.74
CA ASN A 6 -1.03 18.87 -1.45
C ASN A 6 0.45 18.55 -1.21
N ASN A 7 1.33 18.84 -2.19
CA ASN A 7 2.76 18.61 -2.05
C ASN A 7 3.37 19.50 -0.95
N GLY A 8 4.33 18.96 -0.20
CA GLY A 8 5.07 19.68 0.85
C GLY A 8 4.31 19.91 2.16
N LYS A 9 3.01 19.66 2.23
CA LYS A 9 2.18 19.93 3.43
C LYS A 9 2.30 18.84 4.50
N LYS A 10 3.47 18.72 5.12
CA LYS A 10 3.75 17.69 6.15
C LYS A 10 2.85 17.82 7.38
N ILE A 11 2.57 19.04 7.85
CA ILE A 11 1.71 19.29 9.02
C ILE A 11 0.30 18.73 8.82
N MET A 12 -0.23 18.84 7.60
CA MET A 12 -1.54 18.28 7.25
C MET A 12 -1.50 16.75 7.25
N ALA A 13 -0.41 16.14 6.80
CA ALA A 13 -0.24 14.68 6.81
C ALA A 13 -0.21 14.11 8.24
N VAL A 14 0.50 14.78 9.16
CA VAL A 14 0.57 14.36 10.57
C VAL A 14 -0.82 14.34 11.20
N ARG A 15 -1.66 15.34 10.93
CA ARG A 15 -3.05 15.39 11.42
C ARG A 15 -3.90 14.23 10.90
N ILE A 16 -3.79 13.91 9.61
CA ILE A 16 -4.52 12.78 9.00
C ILE A 16 -4.11 11.45 9.65
N VAL A 17 -2.81 11.23 9.83
CA VAL A 17 -2.29 10.01 10.46
C VAL A 17 -2.74 9.90 11.91
N LYS A 18 -2.72 11.00 12.66
CA LYS A 18 -3.20 11.03 14.05
C LYS A 18 -4.66 10.57 14.15
N HIS A 19 -5.54 11.14 13.33
CA HIS A 19 -6.96 10.76 13.32
C HIS A 19 -7.17 9.32 12.86
N ALA A 20 -6.40 8.85 11.87
CA ALA A 20 -6.49 7.46 11.44
C ALA A 20 -6.08 6.48 12.56
N MET A 21 -5.07 6.80 13.37
CA MET A 21 -4.67 5.98 14.52
C MET A 21 -5.77 5.92 15.59
N GLU A 22 -6.45 7.03 15.85
CA GLU A 22 -7.60 7.10 16.77
C GLU A 22 -8.75 6.19 16.27
N ILE A 23 -9.08 6.26 14.97
CA ILE A 23 -10.12 5.43 14.35
C ILE A 23 -9.74 3.94 14.42
N ILE A 24 -8.49 3.59 14.12
CA ILE A 24 -8.01 2.20 14.18
C ILE A 24 -8.17 1.65 15.60
N HIS A 25 -7.78 2.41 16.61
CA HIS A 25 -7.91 1.99 18.00
C HIS A 25 -9.37 1.73 18.37
N LEU A 26 -10.29 2.62 18.00
CA LEU A 26 -11.72 2.48 18.27
C LEU A 26 -12.38 1.29 17.55
N LEU A 27 -11.87 0.90 16.38
CA LEU A 27 -12.45 -0.19 15.59
C LEU A 27 -11.89 -1.57 15.93
N THR A 28 -10.68 -1.63 16.46
CA THR A 28 -9.95 -2.90 16.65
C THR A 28 -9.61 -3.20 18.11
N ASP A 29 -9.81 -2.23 19.01
CA ASP A 29 -9.43 -2.28 20.42
C ASP A 29 -7.94 -2.62 20.67
N ALA A 30 -7.13 -2.59 19.63
CA ALA A 30 -5.71 -2.92 19.66
C ALA A 30 -4.83 -1.67 19.56
N ASN A 31 -3.53 -1.86 19.77
CA ASN A 31 -2.56 -0.79 19.55
C ASN A 31 -2.47 -0.47 18.04
N PRO A 32 -2.79 0.78 17.60
CA PRO A 32 -2.77 1.14 16.19
C PRO A 32 -1.39 1.04 15.55
N ILE A 33 -0.31 1.15 16.33
CA ILE A 33 1.07 0.99 15.83
C ILE A 33 1.30 -0.44 15.35
N GLN A 34 0.81 -1.42 16.10
CA GLN A 34 0.97 -2.84 15.75
C GLN A 34 0.27 -3.13 14.41
N ILE A 35 -0.95 -2.63 14.24
CA ILE A 35 -1.73 -2.79 13.00
C ILE A 35 -1.01 -2.19 11.80
N ILE A 36 -0.36 -1.02 11.96
CA ILE A 36 0.42 -0.42 10.89
C ILE A 36 1.61 -1.31 10.49
N VAL A 37 2.30 -1.89 11.46
CA VAL A 37 3.43 -2.79 11.21
C VAL A 37 2.95 -4.04 10.46
N ASP A 38 1.87 -4.66 10.93
CA ASP A 38 1.31 -5.87 10.31
C ASP A 38 0.79 -5.57 8.88
N ALA A 39 0.17 -4.41 8.68
CA ALA A 39 -0.25 -3.95 7.35
C ALA A 39 0.92 -3.81 6.37
N ILE A 40 2.06 -3.25 6.82
CA ILE A 40 3.26 -3.11 5.99
C ILE A 40 3.88 -4.48 5.67
N ILE A 41 3.96 -5.37 6.66
CA ILE A 41 4.48 -6.74 6.49
C ILE A 41 3.67 -7.48 5.43
N ASN A 42 2.34 -7.38 5.48
CA ASN A 42 1.45 -8.08 4.57
C ASN A 42 1.41 -7.46 3.17
N SER A 43 1.48 -6.14 3.06
CA SER A 43 1.36 -5.40 1.78
C SER A 43 2.61 -5.48 0.90
N GLY A 44 3.76 -5.84 1.47
CA GLY A 44 5.02 -5.90 0.74
C GLY A 44 5.10 -7.09 -0.23
N PRO A 45 5.32 -6.86 -1.54
CA PRO A 45 5.55 -7.96 -2.50
C PRO A 45 6.89 -8.65 -2.26
N ARG A 46 6.93 -9.95 -2.55
CA ARG A 46 8.13 -10.78 -2.44
C ARG A 46 8.91 -10.87 -3.76
N GLU A 47 8.19 -10.96 -4.86
CA GLU A 47 8.72 -11.09 -6.22
C GLU A 47 8.16 -9.97 -7.11
N ASP A 48 8.96 -9.47 -8.06
CA ASP A 48 8.56 -8.51 -9.10
C ASP A 48 8.90 -9.10 -10.47
N ALA A 49 8.34 -8.53 -11.54
CA ALA A 49 8.69 -8.89 -12.91
C ALA A 49 9.32 -7.70 -13.62
N THR A 50 10.59 -7.84 -14.02
CA THR A 50 11.31 -6.80 -14.76
C THR A 50 11.28 -7.06 -16.26
N ARG A 51 11.31 -5.99 -17.05
CA ARG A 51 11.46 -6.11 -18.51
C ARG A 51 12.92 -6.38 -18.83
N ILE A 52 13.19 -7.53 -19.43
CA ILE A 52 14.50 -7.96 -19.91
C ILE A 52 14.36 -8.22 -21.41
N GLY A 53 15.33 -7.82 -22.21
CA GLY A 53 15.26 -8.01 -23.65
C GLY A 53 16.34 -7.24 -24.37
N SER A 54 16.64 -7.68 -25.59
CA SER A 54 17.60 -7.04 -26.48
C SER A 54 17.05 -7.09 -27.90
N ALA A 55 17.56 -6.23 -28.78
CA ALA A 55 17.18 -6.20 -30.20
C ALA A 55 15.66 -6.01 -30.45
N GLY A 56 15.00 -5.15 -29.67
CA GLY A 56 13.59 -4.77 -29.90
C GLY A 56 12.54 -5.75 -29.38
N VAL A 57 12.94 -6.90 -28.82
CA VAL A 57 12.02 -7.83 -28.17
C VAL A 57 12.10 -7.68 -26.65
N VAL A 58 10.95 -7.52 -26.00
CA VAL A 58 10.83 -7.40 -24.54
C VAL A 58 10.17 -8.65 -23.99
N ARG A 59 10.86 -9.35 -23.09
CA ARG A 59 10.29 -10.38 -22.22
C ARG A 59 10.23 -9.89 -20.77
N ARG A 60 9.35 -10.47 -19.97
CA ARG A 60 9.37 -10.25 -18.52
C ARG A 60 10.14 -11.40 -17.88
N GLN A 61 10.91 -11.10 -16.85
CA GLN A 61 11.60 -12.10 -16.03
C GLN A 61 11.30 -11.82 -14.56
N ALA A 62 10.99 -12.87 -13.81
CA ALA A 62 10.85 -12.80 -12.36
C ALA A 62 12.17 -12.42 -11.67
N VAL A 63 12.11 -11.49 -10.72
CA VAL A 63 13.24 -11.03 -9.91
C VAL A 63 12.80 -10.84 -8.46
N ASP A 64 13.66 -11.22 -7.52
CA ASP A 64 13.42 -11.04 -6.09
C ASP A 64 13.49 -9.57 -5.67
N ILE A 65 12.64 -9.17 -4.73
CA ILE A 65 12.58 -7.78 -4.23
C ILE A 65 13.45 -7.62 -2.99
N SER A 66 14.25 -6.55 -2.96
CA SER A 66 15.04 -6.19 -1.78
C SER A 66 14.14 -5.81 -0.58
N PRO A 67 14.53 -6.12 0.67
CA PRO A 67 13.71 -5.80 1.85
C PRO A 67 13.36 -4.31 1.98
N LEU A 68 14.29 -3.42 1.63
CA LEU A 68 14.05 -1.97 1.63
C LEU A 68 12.98 -1.57 0.61
N ARG A 69 13.03 -2.14 -0.61
CA ARG A 69 12.04 -1.87 -1.66
C ARG A 69 10.67 -2.42 -1.28
N ARG A 70 10.61 -3.55 -0.56
CA ARG A 70 9.36 -4.12 -0.05
C ARG A 70 8.62 -3.13 0.86
N VAL A 71 9.32 -2.52 1.82
CA VAL A 71 8.74 -1.52 2.73
C VAL A 71 8.28 -0.28 1.97
N ASN A 72 9.12 0.23 1.07
CA ASN A 72 8.79 1.42 0.27
C ASN A 72 7.56 1.19 -0.62
N GLN A 73 7.48 0.02 -1.27
CA GLN A 73 6.36 -0.34 -2.14
C GLN A 73 5.07 -0.51 -1.34
N ALA A 74 5.14 -1.14 -0.17
CA ALA A 74 3.98 -1.29 0.72
C ALA A 74 3.39 0.07 1.12
N ILE A 75 4.23 1.00 1.60
CA ILE A 75 3.79 2.35 1.97
C ILE A 75 3.19 3.10 0.78
N TYR A 76 3.81 2.97 -0.40
CA TYR A 76 3.31 3.59 -1.62
C TYR A 76 1.93 3.06 -2.03
N LEU A 77 1.74 1.75 -2.03
CA LEU A 77 0.47 1.13 -2.41
C LEU A 77 -0.66 1.44 -1.41
N LEU A 78 -0.38 1.40 -0.10
CA LEU A 78 -1.34 1.75 0.94
C LEU A 78 -1.81 3.21 0.81
N THR A 79 -0.87 4.14 0.59
CA THR A 79 -1.20 5.57 0.44
C THR A 79 -1.90 5.88 -0.88
N THR A 80 -1.60 5.14 -1.94
CA THR A 80 -2.31 5.21 -3.23
C THR A 80 -3.74 4.72 -3.08
N GLY A 81 -3.95 3.56 -2.44
CA GLY A 81 -5.27 3.01 -2.15
C GLY A 81 -6.13 3.97 -1.33
N ALA A 82 -5.59 4.49 -0.22
CA ALA A 82 -6.31 5.46 0.62
C ALA A 82 -6.71 6.73 -0.17
N ARG A 83 -5.87 7.20 -1.08
CA ARG A 83 -6.17 8.36 -1.94
C ARG A 83 -7.27 8.04 -2.96
N GLU A 84 -7.16 6.91 -3.65
CA GLU A 84 -8.14 6.50 -4.66
C GLU A 84 -9.51 6.29 -4.01
N SER A 85 -9.58 5.66 -2.85
CA SER A 85 -10.82 5.44 -2.10
C SER A 85 -11.45 6.72 -1.55
N ALA A 86 -10.66 7.74 -1.25
CA ALA A 86 -11.16 9.04 -0.78
C ALA A 86 -11.56 9.98 -1.94
N PHE A 87 -11.04 9.75 -3.15
CA PHE A 87 -11.33 10.63 -4.28
C PHE A 87 -12.79 10.48 -4.73
N ARG A 88 -13.56 11.58 -4.67
CA ARG A 88 -15.00 11.62 -4.97
C ARG A 88 -15.87 10.73 -4.07
N ASN A 89 -15.36 10.35 -2.90
CA ASN A 89 -16.12 9.65 -1.87
C ASN A 89 -16.52 10.64 -0.75
N ILE A 90 -17.58 10.30 -0.03
CA ILE A 90 -18.07 11.07 1.13
C ILE A 90 -17.14 10.86 2.34
N LYS A 91 -16.54 9.67 2.44
CA LYS A 91 -15.60 9.32 3.51
C LYS A 91 -14.39 10.24 3.54
N THR A 92 -13.94 10.59 4.74
CA THR A 92 -12.72 11.37 4.92
C THR A 92 -11.48 10.53 4.61
N ILE A 93 -10.37 11.20 4.28
CA ILE A 93 -9.09 10.50 4.01
C ILE A 93 -8.57 9.73 5.23
N ALA A 94 -8.87 10.19 6.46
CA ALA A 94 -8.48 9.50 7.68
C ALA A 94 -9.22 8.17 7.85
N GLU A 95 -10.53 8.14 7.59
CA GLU A 95 -11.33 6.92 7.62
C GLU A 95 -10.90 5.95 6.51
N CYS A 96 -10.73 6.43 5.28
CA CYS A 96 -10.25 5.59 4.17
C CYS A 96 -8.87 4.98 4.47
N LEU A 97 -7.98 5.73 5.11
CA LEU A 97 -6.65 5.24 5.49
C LEU A 97 -6.72 4.22 6.63
N ALA A 98 -7.60 4.42 7.61
CA ALA A 98 -7.85 3.45 8.68
C ALA A 98 -8.42 2.14 8.14
N ASP A 99 -9.45 2.21 7.28
CA ASP A 99 -10.05 1.05 6.62
C ASP A 99 -9.00 0.27 5.81
N GLU A 100 -8.16 0.96 5.04
CA GLU A 100 -7.11 0.34 4.23
C GLU A 100 -6.07 -0.38 5.10
N LEU A 101 -5.62 0.24 6.20
CA LEU A 101 -4.66 -0.36 7.13
C LEU A 101 -5.22 -1.58 7.85
N ILE A 102 -6.47 -1.53 8.31
CA ILE A 102 -7.12 -2.67 8.98
C ILE A 102 -7.27 -3.84 8.02
N ASN A 103 -7.70 -3.56 6.78
CA ASN A 103 -7.85 -4.60 5.76
C ASN A 103 -6.50 -5.22 5.36
N ALA A 104 -5.46 -4.40 5.21
CA ALA A 104 -4.11 -4.87 4.92
C ALA A 104 -3.52 -5.70 6.07
N ALA A 105 -3.73 -5.30 7.32
CA ALA A 105 -3.28 -6.04 8.50
C ALA A 105 -3.92 -7.44 8.59
N LYS A 106 -5.20 -7.56 8.21
CA LYS A 106 -5.91 -8.85 8.12
C LYS A 106 -5.54 -9.68 6.88
N GLY A 107 -4.73 -9.13 5.97
CA GLY A 107 -4.44 -9.78 4.68
C GLY A 107 -5.66 -9.91 3.77
N SER A 108 -6.69 -9.08 3.99
CA SER A 108 -7.91 -9.13 3.20
C SER A 108 -7.64 -8.59 1.79
N SER A 109 -8.15 -9.32 0.79
CA SER A 109 -8.15 -8.87 -0.60
C SER A 109 -9.01 -7.64 -0.83
N ASN A 110 -9.69 -7.09 0.18
CA ASN A 110 -10.39 -5.80 0.05
C ASN A 110 -9.41 -4.62 -0.03
N SER A 111 -8.22 -4.74 0.58
CA SER A 111 -7.17 -3.73 0.48
C SER A 111 -6.64 -3.63 -0.94
N TYR A 112 -6.51 -2.39 -1.43
CA TYR A 112 -5.85 -2.11 -2.70
C TYR A 112 -4.41 -2.61 -2.72
N ALA A 113 -3.69 -2.44 -1.61
CA ALA A 113 -2.29 -2.85 -1.50
C ALA A 113 -2.11 -4.36 -1.66
N ILE A 114 -2.99 -5.16 -1.05
CA ILE A 114 -2.96 -6.63 -1.18
C ILE A 114 -3.32 -7.06 -2.60
N LYS A 115 -4.37 -6.50 -3.20
CA LYS A 115 -4.73 -6.81 -4.60
C LYS A 115 -3.57 -6.56 -5.56
N LYS A 116 -2.92 -5.40 -5.42
CA LYS A 116 -1.78 -5.03 -6.29
C LYS A 116 -0.57 -5.91 -6.05
N LYS A 117 -0.29 -6.27 -4.80
CA LYS A 117 0.75 -7.25 -4.47
C LYS A 117 0.49 -8.58 -5.17
N ASP A 118 -0.73 -9.12 -5.04
CA ASP A 118 -1.08 -10.42 -5.62
C ASP A 118 -1.02 -10.41 -7.16
N GLU A 119 -1.43 -9.30 -7.79
CA GLU A 119 -1.27 -9.09 -9.23
C GLU A 119 0.21 -9.15 -9.67
N ILE A 120 1.10 -8.45 -8.95
CA ILE A 120 2.54 -8.41 -9.25
C ILE A 120 3.17 -9.79 -9.07
N GLU A 121 2.88 -10.46 -7.95
CA GLU A 121 3.44 -11.79 -7.65
C GLU A 121 2.90 -12.86 -8.64
N ARG A 122 1.66 -12.74 -9.11
CA ARG A 122 1.11 -13.63 -10.14
C ARG A 122 1.84 -13.47 -11.47
N VAL A 123 2.13 -12.23 -11.86
CA VAL A 123 2.90 -11.95 -13.08
C VAL A 123 4.33 -12.46 -12.96
N ALA A 124 4.97 -12.30 -11.79
CA ALA A 124 6.30 -12.84 -11.55
C ALA A 124 6.32 -14.37 -11.69
N LYS A 125 5.39 -15.07 -11.02
CA LYS A 125 5.28 -16.54 -11.11
C LYS A 125 5.05 -17.05 -12.53
N ALA A 126 4.29 -16.34 -13.34
CA ALA A 126 4.01 -16.72 -14.72
C ALA A 126 5.21 -16.54 -15.67
N ASN A 127 6.16 -15.65 -15.32
CA ASN A 127 7.33 -15.32 -16.13
C ASN A 127 8.63 -15.75 -15.45
N ARG A 128 8.56 -16.85 -14.69
CA ARG A 128 9.73 -17.47 -14.09
C ARG A 128 10.51 -18.26 -15.14
#